data_AF-A0A817PED7-F1
#
_entry.id   AF-A0A817PED7-F1
#
_cell.length_a   1.000
_cell.length_b   1.000
_cell.length_c   1.000
_cell.angle_alpha   90.00
_cell.angle_beta   90.00
_cell.angle_gamma   90.00
#
_symmetry.space_group_name_H-M   'P 1'
#
loop_
_entity.id
_entity.type
_entity.pdbx_description
1 polymer ?
#
loop_
_entity_poly.entity_id
_entity_poly.type
_entity_poly.pdbx_seq_one_letter_code
_entity_poly.pdbx_strand_id
1 'polypeptide(L)'
;MSKNNVNIVSNNLPTYILDQHACVILNMTDRLRLIRFPPSIIDMIRQVIISNWPQGLNKEREEVDFYEFKLNGNPWWDPDDNAVSSRILMIHILSALYKHGWYILTATEIFKRFFDKDSLIFQFRIPQPETSFFAISFNDYDKLRLICVPHELIPLVQQTLGKTMIQQETWRDGGRVYQFKLYEI
;
A
#
# COMPACT_ATOMS: atom_id res chain seq x y z
N MET A 1 -4.17 -21.84 -49.64
CA MET A 1 -3.89 -21.72 -48.20
C MET A 1 -4.13 -20.27 -47.79
N SER A 2 -5.33 -19.99 -47.30
CA SER A 2 -5.74 -18.67 -46.79
C SER A 2 -5.21 -18.52 -45.36
N LYS A 3 -4.42 -17.48 -45.08
CA LYS A 3 -4.09 -17.08 -43.71
C LYS A 3 -5.14 -16.06 -43.27
N ASN A 4 -6.05 -16.50 -42.40
CA ASN A 4 -7.02 -15.65 -41.73
C ASN A 4 -6.27 -14.67 -40.82
N ASN A 5 -6.31 -13.39 -41.17
CA ASN A 5 -5.98 -12.29 -40.27
C ASN A 5 -7.15 -12.09 -39.31
N VAL A 6 -7.00 -12.54 -38.07
CA VAL A 6 -7.91 -12.18 -36.98
C VAL A 6 -7.53 -10.77 -36.53
N ASN A 7 -8.33 -9.78 -36.95
CA ASN A 7 -8.30 -8.44 -36.37
C ASN A 7 -8.84 -8.53 -34.94
N ILE A 8 -7.94 -8.61 -33.95
CA ILE A 8 -8.31 -8.47 -32.55
C ILE A 8 -8.55 -6.98 -32.29
N VAL A 9 -9.77 -6.69 -31.87
CA VAL A 9 -10.33 -5.38 -31.55
C VAL A 9 -9.37 -4.56 -30.69
N SER A 10 -9.03 -3.36 -31.18
CA SER A 10 -8.27 -2.35 -30.47
C SER A 10 -9.05 -1.81 -29.27
N ASN A 11 -8.95 -2.48 -28.13
CA ASN A 11 -9.29 -1.86 -26.86
C ASN A 11 -8.15 -0.90 -26.53
N ASN A 12 -8.47 0.39 -26.46
CA ASN A 12 -7.60 1.48 -26.02
C ASN A 12 -7.22 1.31 -24.54
N LEU A 13 -6.44 0.28 -24.23
CA LEU A 13 -5.64 0.24 -23.02
C LEU A 13 -4.47 1.21 -23.25
N PRO A 14 -4.07 2.00 -22.24
CA PRO A 14 -2.82 2.74 -22.33
C PRO A 14 -1.72 1.77 -22.75
N THR A 15 -0.86 2.19 -23.68
CA THR A 15 0.21 1.34 -24.24
C THR A 15 1.26 1.06 -23.16
N TYR A 16 0.96 0.18 -22.23
CA TYR A 16 1.91 -0.32 -21.26
C TYR A 16 2.82 -1.31 -21.95
N ILE A 17 4.13 -1.07 -21.88
CA ILE A 17 5.10 -2.06 -22.30
C ILE A 17 5.12 -3.14 -21.20
N LEU A 18 4.91 -4.40 -21.57
CA LEU A 18 5.12 -5.53 -20.65
C LEU A 18 6.52 -5.37 -20.02
N ASP A 19 6.63 -5.56 -18.70
CA ASP A 19 7.85 -5.34 -17.91
C ASP A 19 8.25 -3.87 -17.70
N GLN A 20 7.33 -2.92 -17.89
CA GLN A 20 7.53 -1.55 -17.42
C GLN A 20 7.70 -1.53 -15.89
N HIS A 21 8.69 -0.76 -15.42
CA HIS A 21 8.94 -0.56 -14.00
C HIS A 21 8.55 0.85 -13.56
N ALA A 22 7.99 0.96 -12.36
CA ALA A 22 7.64 2.21 -11.71
C ALA A 22 8.02 2.16 -10.22
N CYS A 23 8.02 3.31 -9.55
CA CYS A 23 8.42 3.37 -8.14
C CYS A 23 7.53 4.31 -7.32
N VAL A 24 7.11 3.85 -6.15
CA VAL A 24 6.51 4.67 -5.09
C VAL A 24 7.56 4.89 -4.02
N ILE A 25 7.80 6.14 -3.65
CA ILE A 25 8.75 6.48 -2.59
C ILE A 25 8.00 7.21 -1.48
N LEU A 26 8.05 6.66 -0.28
CA LEU A 26 7.71 7.39 0.93
C LEU A 26 8.86 8.36 1.19
N ASN A 27 8.58 9.64 1.36
CA ASN A 27 9.63 10.66 1.40
C ASN A 27 9.38 11.68 2.50
N MET A 28 10.46 12.06 3.20
CA MET A 28 10.40 12.92 4.38
C MET A 28 9.40 12.35 5.41
N THR A 29 8.54 13.20 5.97
CA THR A 29 7.51 12.81 6.94
C THR A 29 6.13 12.69 6.29
N ASP A 30 5.92 13.30 5.11
CA ASP A 30 4.57 13.56 4.58
C ASP A 30 4.46 13.59 3.05
N ARG A 31 5.45 13.10 2.30
CA ARG A 31 5.43 13.12 0.83
C ARG A 31 5.38 11.72 0.23
N LEU A 32 4.62 11.56 -0.84
CA LEU A 32 4.55 10.35 -1.65
C LEU A 32 5.01 10.70 -3.07
N ARG A 33 6.15 10.16 -3.52
CA ARG A 33 6.64 10.35 -4.89
C ARG A 33 6.30 9.16 -5.75
N LEU A 34 5.92 9.44 -6.98
CA LEU A 34 5.59 8.49 -8.04
C LEU A 34 6.55 8.70 -9.20
N ILE A 35 7.29 7.66 -9.58
CA ILE A 35 8.24 7.68 -10.67
C ILE A 35 7.78 6.71 -11.75
N ARG A 36 7.69 7.18 -13.00
CA ARG A 36 7.33 6.40 -14.20
C ARG A 36 5.96 5.71 -14.16
N PHE A 37 5.05 6.21 -13.34
CA PHE A 37 3.63 5.86 -13.43
C PHE A 37 2.93 6.69 -14.51
N PRO A 38 1.97 6.10 -15.25
CA PRO A 38 1.15 6.83 -16.21
C PRO A 38 0.21 7.84 -15.49
N PRO A 39 -0.26 8.89 -16.18
CA PRO A 39 -1.18 9.87 -15.60
C PRO A 39 -2.44 9.26 -14.97
N SER A 40 -3.03 8.24 -15.60
CA SER A 40 -4.22 7.56 -15.07
C SER A 40 -3.98 6.89 -13.71
N ILE A 41 -2.76 6.40 -13.45
CA ILE A 41 -2.41 5.79 -12.15
C ILE A 41 -2.11 6.87 -11.11
N ILE A 42 -1.51 8.00 -11.51
CA ILE A 42 -1.34 9.17 -10.65
C ILE A 42 -2.71 9.68 -10.19
N ASP A 43 -3.66 9.82 -11.12
CA ASP A 43 -5.02 10.25 -10.82
C ASP A 43 -5.75 9.28 -9.89
N MET A 44 -5.61 7.98 -10.14
CA MET A 44 -6.16 6.95 -9.27
C MET A 44 -5.58 7.04 -7.85
N ILE A 45 -4.25 7.19 -7.70
CA ILE A 45 -3.60 7.31 -6.39
C ILE A 45 -4.07 8.57 -5.67
N ARG A 46 -4.27 9.70 -6.40
CA ARG A 46 -4.86 10.91 -5.83
C ARG A 46 -6.22 10.63 -5.19
N GLN A 47 -7.11 9.92 -5.89
CA GLN A 47 -8.43 9.57 -5.35
C GLN A 47 -8.34 8.65 -4.13
N VAL A 48 -7.39 7.70 -4.13
CA VAL A 48 -7.13 6.84 -2.97
C VAL A 48 -6.69 7.67 -1.76
N ILE A 49 -5.78 8.64 -1.94
CA ILE A 49 -5.32 9.54 -0.87
C ILE A 49 -6.50 10.35 -0.32
N ILE A 50 -7.28 11.00 -1.18
CA ILE A 50 -8.42 11.83 -0.76
C ILE A 50 -9.44 11.02 0.04
N SER A 51 -9.68 9.76 -0.35
CA SER A 51 -10.70 8.92 0.27
C SER A 51 -10.24 8.24 1.58
N ASN A 52 -8.93 8.01 1.75
CA ASN A 52 -8.41 7.14 2.81
C ASN A 52 -7.41 7.81 3.75
N TRP A 53 -7.00 9.05 3.47
CA TRP A 53 -6.18 9.83 4.38
C TRP A 53 -7.03 10.90 5.08
N PRO A 54 -7.34 10.75 6.38
CA PRO A 54 -8.29 11.64 7.08
C PRO A 54 -7.91 13.11 7.06
N GLN A 55 -6.61 13.42 7.07
CA GLN A 55 -6.13 14.80 7.03
C GLN A 55 -6.11 15.38 5.60
N GLY A 56 -6.27 14.54 4.58
CA GLY A 56 -6.35 14.95 3.19
C GLY A 56 -5.03 15.41 2.57
N LEU A 57 -5.13 15.85 1.31
CA LEU A 57 -4.01 16.29 0.50
C LEU A 57 -3.67 17.76 0.78
N ASN A 58 -2.38 18.08 0.84
CA ASN A 58 -1.89 19.45 1.04
C ASN A 58 -1.56 20.13 -0.30
N LYS A 59 -0.69 19.49 -1.09
CA LYS A 59 -0.16 20.05 -2.34
C LYS A 59 0.28 18.93 -3.27
N GLU A 60 0.30 19.23 -4.55
CA GLU A 60 0.88 18.39 -5.59
C GLU A 60 1.96 19.14 -6.37
N ARG A 61 2.92 18.39 -6.92
CA ARG A 61 3.88 18.92 -7.89
C ARG A 61 4.24 17.86 -8.91
N GLU A 62 4.43 18.31 -10.14
CA GLU A 62 4.99 17.52 -11.23
C GLU A 62 6.37 18.07 -11.56
N GLU A 63 7.35 17.18 -11.61
CA GLU A 63 8.73 17.44 -11.99
C GLU A 63 9.09 16.50 -13.14
N VAL A 64 10.19 16.76 -13.84
CA VAL A 64 10.61 15.97 -15.02
C VAL A 64 10.67 14.46 -14.74
N ASP A 65 11.13 14.08 -13.55
CA ASP A 65 11.38 12.67 -13.21
C ASP A 65 10.30 12.05 -12.30
N PHE A 66 9.43 12.85 -11.70
CA PHE A 66 8.46 12.35 -10.72
C PHE A 66 7.24 13.25 -10.54
N TYR A 67 6.16 12.62 -10.09
CA TYR A 67 5.00 13.30 -9.51
C TYR A 67 5.04 13.16 -7.99
N GLU A 68 4.71 14.20 -7.23
CA GLU A 68 4.72 14.14 -5.77
C GLU A 68 3.43 14.69 -5.15
N PHE A 69 2.87 13.91 -4.25
CA PHE A 69 1.83 14.33 -3.32
C PHE A 69 2.45 14.73 -1.99
N LYS A 70 2.10 15.90 -1.47
CA LYS A 70 2.31 16.29 -0.08
C LYS A 70 1.00 16.12 0.67
N LEU A 71 1.02 15.33 1.74
CA LEU A 71 -0.14 15.04 2.58
C LEU A 71 -0.16 16.01 3.76
N ASN A 72 -1.35 16.31 4.30
CA ASN A 72 -1.43 17.00 5.59
C ASN A 72 -1.02 16.03 6.72
N GLY A 73 -0.36 16.52 7.76
CA GLY A 73 0.15 15.69 8.85
C GLY A 73 1.51 15.06 8.54
N ASN A 74 1.83 13.94 9.20
CA ASN A 74 3.13 13.25 9.08
C ASN A 74 2.97 11.72 8.96
N PRO A 75 2.30 11.21 7.92
CA PRO A 75 1.96 9.80 7.78
C PRO A 75 3.17 8.84 7.84
N TRP A 76 4.38 9.29 7.50
CA TRP A 76 5.57 8.44 7.43
C TRP A 76 6.48 8.55 8.66
N TRP A 77 6.13 9.37 9.64
CA TRP A 77 6.96 9.63 10.81
C TRP A 77 6.23 9.38 12.13
N ASP A 78 4.91 9.52 12.15
CA ASP A 78 4.13 9.53 13.37
C ASP A 78 4.10 8.12 14.05
N PRO A 79 4.65 7.98 15.27
CA PRO A 79 4.59 6.72 16.01
C PRO A 79 3.22 6.42 16.61
N ASP A 80 2.30 7.40 16.69
CA ASP A 80 1.07 7.32 17.47
C ASP A 80 -0.20 7.28 16.59
N ASP A 81 -1.23 8.09 16.88
CA ASP A 81 -2.61 7.95 16.37
C ASP A 81 -2.73 7.86 14.84
N ASN A 82 -1.78 8.41 14.08
CA ASN A 82 -1.77 8.32 12.62
C ASN A 82 -1.20 7.01 12.07
N ALA A 83 -0.48 6.22 12.87
CA ALA A 83 0.20 5.00 12.44
C ALA A 83 -0.75 3.96 11.81
N VAL A 84 -1.98 3.85 12.31
CA VAL A 84 -3.02 2.99 11.74
C VAL A 84 -3.52 3.55 10.41
N SER A 85 -3.86 4.84 10.38
CA SER A 85 -4.33 5.54 9.18
C SER A 85 -3.32 5.47 8.03
N SER A 86 -2.02 5.62 8.31
CA SER A 86 -0.96 5.49 7.31
C SER A 86 -0.89 4.08 6.71
N ARG A 87 -1.08 3.05 7.54
CA ARG A 87 -1.10 1.65 7.07
C ARG A 87 -2.36 1.36 6.25
N ILE A 88 -3.51 1.89 6.64
CA ILE A 88 -4.75 1.81 5.86
C ILE A 88 -4.57 2.47 4.49
N LEU A 89 -4.00 3.68 4.46
CA LEU A 89 -3.68 4.39 3.22
C LEU A 89 -2.79 3.52 2.30
N MET A 90 -1.71 2.95 2.83
CA MET A 90 -0.81 2.10 2.05
C MET A 90 -1.50 0.82 1.56
N ILE A 91 -2.33 0.17 2.40
CA ILE A 91 -3.14 -0.98 1.97
C ILE A 91 -3.98 -0.62 0.74
N HIS A 92 -4.62 0.55 0.74
CA HIS A 92 -5.49 0.98 -0.36
C HIS A 92 -4.69 1.37 -1.61
N ILE A 93 -3.54 2.03 -1.47
CA ILE A 93 -2.63 2.33 -2.58
C ILE A 93 -2.14 1.05 -3.24
N LEU A 94 -1.65 0.09 -2.44
CA LEU A 94 -1.12 -1.18 -2.93
C LEU A 94 -2.21 -2.04 -3.59
N SER A 95 -3.40 -2.10 -2.98
CA SER A 95 -4.55 -2.80 -3.56
C SER A 95 -4.96 -2.20 -4.89
N ALA A 96 -5.01 -0.87 -4.99
CA ALA A 96 -5.40 -0.20 -6.21
C ALA A 96 -4.33 -0.33 -7.31
N LEU A 97 -3.04 -0.25 -6.97
CA LEU A 97 -1.94 -0.54 -7.90
C LEU A 97 -2.03 -1.96 -8.44
N TYR A 98 -2.22 -2.96 -7.57
CA TYR A 98 -2.36 -4.36 -7.98
C TYR A 98 -3.53 -4.56 -8.95
N LYS A 99 -4.70 -3.98 -8.65
CA LYS A 99 -5.89 -4.02 -9.52
C LYS A 99 -5.64 -3.45 -10.91
N HIS A 100 -4.70 -2.51 -11.04
CA HIS A 100 -4.31 -1.91 -12.30
C HIS A 100 -3.05 -2.55 -12.91
N GLY A 101 -2.67 -3.74 -12.46
CA GLY A 101 -1.57 -4.52 -13.03
C GLY A 101 -0.18 -4.15 -12.52
N TRP A 102 -0.06 -3.33 -11.47
CA TRP A 102 1.23 -2.97 -10.87
C TRP A 102 1.56 -3.85 -9.68
N TYR A 103 2.48 -4.78 -9.87
CA TYR A 103 2.89 -5.76 -8.87
C TYR A 103 4.15 -5.27 -8.15
N ILE A 104 4.18 -5.36 -6.82
CA ILE A 104 5.40 -5.08 -6.05
C ILE A 104 6.47 -6.10 -6.45
N LEU A 105 7.61 -5.62 -6.92
CA LEU A 105 8.79 -6.43 -7.19
C LEU A 105 9.67 -6.52 -5.94
N THR A 106 9.93 -5.38 -5.28
CA THR A 106 10.70 -5.32 -4.04
C THR A 106 10.41 -4.03 -3.28
N ALA A 107 10.64 -4.06 -1.97
CA ALA A 107 10.83 -2.88 -1.14
C ALA A 107 12.33 -2.70 -0.87
N THR A 108 12.83 -1.47 -0.88
CA THR A 108 14.22 -1.17 -0.56
C THR A 108 14.35 0.20 0.08
N GLU A 109 15.26 0.33 1.04
CA GLU A 109 15.72 1.63 1.54
C GLU A 109 16.94 2.06 0.72
N ILE A 110 16.73 2.95 -0.25
CA ILE A 110 17.79 3.33 -1.21
C ILE A 110 18.76 4.37 -0.60
N PHE A 111 18.34 5.11 0.42
CA PHE A 111 19.11 6.20 0.98
C PHE A 111 19.18 6.14 2.52
N LYS A 112 20.38 6.34 3.07
CA LYS A 112 20.66 6.40 4.52
C LYS A 112 20.69 7.83 5.05
N ARG A 113 19.70 8.67 4.72
CA ARG A 113 19.55 9.98 5.40
C ARG A 113 18.44 9.90 6.42
N PHE A 114 18.50 10.75 7.45
CA PHE A 114 17.61 10.75 8.62
C PHE A 114 16.10 10.79 8.31
N PHE A 115 15.71 11.15 7.09
CA PHE A 115 14.32 11.31 6.64
C PHE A 115 13.97 10.52 5.38
N ASP A 116 14.89 9.71 4.86
CA ASP A 116 14.59 8.85 3.72
C ASP A 116 13.83 7.62 4.23
N LYS A 117 12.84 7.17 3.46
CA LYS A 117 11.95 6.07 3.78
C LYS A 117 11.94 5.06 2.62
N ASP A 118 11.12 4.03 2.77
CA ASP A 118 11.01 2.92 1.82
C ASP A 118 10.70 3.38 0.40
N SER A 119 11.42 2.79 -0.55
CA SER A 119 11.14 2.83 -1.98
C SER A 119 10.58 1.47 -2.41
N LEU A 120 9.38 1.49 -2.98
CA LEU A 120 8.70 0.31 -3.49
C LEU A 120 8.82 0.31 -5.01
N ILE A 121 9.40 -0.74 -5.56
CA ILE A 121 9.55 -0.92 -7.00
C ILE A 121 8.43 -1.83 -7.49
N PHE A 122 7.79 -1.43 -8.58
CA PHE A 122 6.67 -2.13 -9.20
C PHE A 122 6.99 -2.54 -10.62
N GLN A 123 6.41 -3.64 -11.05
CA GLN A 123 6.43 -4.10 -12.43
C GLN A 123 5.00 -4.20 -12.95
N PHE A 124 4.76 -3.66 -14.15
CA PHE A 124 3.50 -3.84 -14.84
C PHE A 124 3.38 -5.26 -15.40
N ARG A 125 2.28 -5.94 -15.08
CA ARG A 125 1.91 -7.26 -15.57
C ARG A 125 0.42 -7.29 -15.90
N ILE A 126 -0.02 -8.33 -16.60
CA ILE A 126 -1.44 -8.54 -16.89
C ILE A 126 -2.20 -8.65 -15.55
N PRO A 127 -3.23 -7.83 -15.31
CA PRO A 127 -4.02 -7.89 -14.09
C PRO A 127 -4.59 -9.29 -13.85
N GLN A 128 -4.30 -9.87 -12.69
CA GLN A 128 -4.84 -11.15 -12.22
C GLN A 128 -6.02 -10.90 -11.25
N PRO A 129 -6.90 -11.90 -11.02
CA PRO A 129 -8.10 -11.73 -10.20
C PRO A 129 -7.87 -11.12 -8.81
N GLU A 130 -8.96 -10.60 -8.24
CA GLU A 130 -9.03 -9.80 -7.01
C GLU A 130 -8.05 -10.28 -5.92
N THR A 131 -7.17 -9.38 -5.49
CA THR A 131 -6.26 -9.59 -4.35
C THR A 131 -6.46 -8.46 -3.35
N SER A 132 -6.54 -8.82 -2.08
CA SER A 132 -6.63 -7.88 -0.96
C SER A 132 -5.32 -7.86 -0.18
N PHE A 133 -4.88 -6.67 0.21
CA PHE A 133 -3.78 -6.50 1.15
C PHE A 133 -4.34 -6.24 2.54
N PHE A 134 -3.61 -6.68 3.56
CA PHE A 134 -3.81 -6.29 4.95
C PHE A 134 -2.44 -6.07 5.59
N ALA A 135 -2.37 -5.33 6.70
CA ALA A 135 -1.10 -5.06 7.37
C ALA A 135 -1.01 -5.82 8.69
N ILE A 136 0.20 -6.29 9.00
CA ILE A 136 0.58 -6.79 10.30
C ILE A 136 1.56 -5.77 10.90
N SER A 137 1.36 -5.37 12.15
CA SER A 137 2.27 -4.44 12.82
C SER A 137 2.43 -4.76 14.29
N PHE A 138 3.64 -4.59 14.81
CA PHE A 138 3.91 -4.58 16.24
C PHE A 138 3.69 -3.19 16.80
N ASN A 139 3.14 -3.09 18.01
CA ASN A 139 2.92 -1.82 18.71
C ASN A 139 3.17 -1.97 20.21
N ASP A 140 3.63 -0.88 20.83
CA ASP A 140 4.12 -0.87 22.20
C ASP A 140 5.14 -2.01 22.37
N TYR A 141 5.16 -2.66 23.53
CA TYR A 141 6.07 -3.76 23.83
C TYR A 141 5.44 -5.14 23.60
N ASP A 142 4.11 -5.22 23.56
CA ASP A 142 3.39 -6.49 23.69
C ASP A 142 2.17 -6.64 22.77
N LYS A 143 2.00 -5.79 21.76
CA LYS A 143 0.83 -5.87 20.87
C LYS A 143 1.18 -6.24 19.44
N LEU A 144 0.42 -7.19 18.90
CA LEU A 144 0.35 -7.49 17.48
C LEU A 144 -0.99 -6.98 16.94
N ARG A 145 -0.95 -6.17 15.88
CA ARG A 145 -2.14 -5.68 15.19
C ARG A 145 -2.24 -6.29 13.80
N LEU A 146 -3.44 -6.70 13.43
CA LEU A 146 -3.87 -7.03 12.09
C LEU A 146 -4.81 -5.91 11.61
N ILE A 147 -4.45 -5.20 10.55
CA ILE A 147 -5.16 -4.01 10.06
C ILE A 147 -5.77 -4.34 8.70
N CYS A 148 -7.08 -4.14 8.57
CA CYS A 148 -7.91 -4.54 7.43
C CYS A 148 -7.79 -6.04 7.11
N VAL A 149 -7.64 -6.87 8.13
CA VAL A 149 -7.49 -8.32 7.95
C VAL A 149 -8.81 -8.97 7.53
N PRO A 150 -8.80 -9.87 6.53
CA PRO A 150 -9.93 -10.76 6.27
C PRO A 150 -10.24 -11.63 7.49
N HIS A 151 -11.50 -11.68 7.91
CA HIS A 151 -11.91 -12.31 9.17
C HIS A 151 -11.53 -13.79 9.25
N GLU A 152 -11.53 -14.47 8.10
CA GLU A 152 -11.15 -15.87 7.95
C GLU A 152 -9.66 -16.15 8.27
N LEU A 153 -8.79 -15.14 8.25
CA LEU A 153 -7.38 -15.28 8.58
C LEU A 153 -7.09 -15.15 10.07
N ILE A 154 -8.01 -14.58 10.86
CA ILE A 154 -7.82 -14.38 12.31
C ILE A 154 -7.59 -15.71 13.04
N PRO A 155 -8.39 -16.78 12.80
CA PRO A 155 -8.16 -18.08 13.43
C PRO A 155 -6.79 -18.69 13.10
N LEU A 156 -6.25 -18.44 11.91
CA LEU A 156 -4.92 -18.92 11.51
C LEU A 156 -3.81 -18.22 12.30
N VAL A 157 -3.94 -16.91 12.52
CA VAL A 157 -3.00 -16.14 13.35
C VAL A 157 -3.09 -16.58 14.81
N GLN A 158 -4.31 -16.78 15.35
CA GLN A 158 -4.53 -17.32 16.70
C GLN A 158 -3.86 -18.69 16.89
N GLN A 159 -4.02 -19.58 15.91
CA GLN A 159 -3.38 -20.89 15.91
C GLN A 159 -1.85 -20.79 15.90
N THR A 160 -1.30 -19.86 15.10
CA THR A 160 0.14 -19.64 14.96
C THR A 160 0.76 -19.08 16.25
N LEU A 161 0.09 -18.14 16.91
CA LEU A 161 0.55 -17.57 18.18
C LEU A 161 0.44 -18.59 19.33
N GLY A 162 -0.60 -19.42 19.31
CA GLY A 162 -0.91 -20.35 20.39
C GLY A 162 -1.63 -19.67 21.56
N LYS A 163 -2.57 -20.41 22.17
CA LYS A 163 -3.45 -19.87 23.23
C LYS A 163 -2.70 -19.37 24.46
N THR A 164 -1.52 -19.91 24.75
CA THR A 164 -0.72 -19.53 25.92
C THR A 164 0.00 -18.20 25.76
N MET A 165 0.13 -17.69 24.52
CA MET A 165 0.80 -16.42 24.24
C MET A 165 -0.15 -15.22 24.26
N ILE A 166 -1.47 -15.45 24.11
CA ILE A 166 -2.47 -14.38 23.97
C ILE A 166 -3.03 -14.04 25.35
N GLN A 167 -2.80 -12.81 25.80
CA GLN A 167 -3.38 -12.27 27.03
C GLN A 167 -4.77 -11.66 26.79
N GLN A 168 -4.95 -10.93 25.69
CA GLN A 168 -6.20 -10.24 25.37
C GLN A 168 -6.36 -10.03 23.87
N GLU A 169 -7.60 -10.02 23.40
CA GLU A 169 -7.96 -9.72 22.01
C GLU A 169 -8.97 -8.56 21.98
N THR A 170 -8.76 -7.58 21.10
CA THR A 170 -9.64 -6.40 20.99
C THR A 170 -9.80 -5.95 19.55
N TRP A 171 -11.03 -5.61 19.17
CA TRP A 171 -11.32 -4.86 17.94
C TRP A 171 -11.23 -3.36 18.23
N ARG A 172 -10.64 -2.60 17.31
CA ARG A 172 -10.50 -1.14 17.38
C ARG A 172 -10.81 -0.52 16.02
N ASP A 173 -10.89 0.82 16.00
CA ASP A 173 -11.00 1.63 14.78
C ASP A 173 -12.18 1.19 13.87
N GLY A 174 -13.36 1.06 14.46
CA GLY A 174 -14.57 0.66 13.72
C GLY A 174 -14.52 -0.78 13.16
N GLY A 175 -13.71 -1.66 13.75
CA GLY A 175 -13.54 -3.05 13.29
C GLY A 175 -12.46 -3.22 12.23
N ARG A 176 -11.65 -2.20 11.95
CA ARG A 176 -10.55 -2.30 10.98
C ARG A 176 -9.26 -2.83 11.59
N VAL A 177 -9.12 -2.77 12.91
CA VAL A 177 -7.90 -3.22 13.61
C VAL A 177 -8.25 -4.32 14.60
N TYR A 178 -7.75 -5.53 14.36
CA TYR A 178 -7.74 -6.61 15.33
C TYR A 178 -6.41 -6.60 16.08
N GLN A 179 -6.44 -6.53 17.40
CA GLN A 179 -5.23 -6.43 18.21
C GLN A 179 -5.17 -7.55 19.24
N PHE A 180 -4.06 -8.29 19.19
CA PHE A 180 -3.63 -9.20 20.25
C PHE A 180 -2.73 -8.44 21.21
N LYS A 181 -2.96 -8.59 22.52
CA LYS A 181 -1.99 -8.31 23.57
C LYS A 181 -1.36 -9.64 23.97
N LEU A 182 -0.05 -9.72 23.94
CA LEU A 182 0.72 -10.93 24.19
C LEU A 182 1.31 -10.89 25.60
N TYR A 183 1.58 -12.05 26.19
CA TYR A 183 2.41 -12.11 27.39
C TYR A 183 3.86 -11.74 27.05
N GLU A 184 4.54 -11.06 27.97
CA GLU A 184 5.98 -10.82 27.85
C GLU A 184 6.72 -12.17 27.80
N ILE A 185 7.68 -12.29 26.87
CA ILE A 185 8.56 -13.46 26.72
C ILE A 185 9.77 -13.29 27.63
#